data_AF-A0A968P7E6-F1
#
_entry.id   AF-A0A968P7E6-F1
#
_cell.length_a   1.000
_cell.length_b   1.000
_cell.length_c   1.000
_cell.angle_alpha   90.00
_cell.angle_beta   90.00
_cell.angle_gamma   90.00
#
_symmetry.space_group_name_H-M   'P 1'
#
loop_
_entity.id
_entity.type
_entity.pdbx_description
1 polymer ?
#
loop_
_entity_poly.entity_id
_entity_poly.type
_entity_poly.pdbx_seq_one_letter_code
_entity_poly.pdbx_strand_id
1 'polypeptide(L)'
;ALTLEPRPRRARELDSHLSVYRLWLASRWRVAYHVDDERRRVVILCVREKADVLYDNLPSWASESEEMAQIAARGACPASER
;
A
#
# COMPACT_ATOMS: atom_id res chain seq x y z
N ALA A 1 -0.25 8.28 -13.51
CA ALA A 1 1.03 7.54 -13.58
C ALA A 1 0.84 6.09 -13.15
N LEU A 2 0.48 5.81 -11.89
CA LEU A 2 0.26 4.42 -11.41
C LEU A 2 -0.83 3.63 -12.15
N THR A 3 -1.80 4.32 -12.78
CA THR A 3 -2.83 3.70 -13.62
C THR A 3 -2.31 3.21 -14.98
N LEU A 4 -1.21 3.75 -15.47
CA LEU A 4 -0.57 3.36 -16.74
C LEU A 4 0.57 2.38 -16.50
N GLU A 5 1.35 2.61 -15.43
CA GLU A 5 2.46 1.76 -15.01
C GLU A 5 2.31 1.50 -13.50
N PRO A 6 1.67 0.39 -13.09
CA PRO A 6 1.45 0.05 -11.68
C PRO A 6 2.75 -0.21 -10.91
N ARG A 7 3.79 -0.66 -11.60
CA ARG A 7 5.12 -0.96 -11.03
C ARG A 7 6.19 -0.06 -11.65
N PRO A 8 6.13 1.27 -11.43
CA PRO A 8 7.11 2.17 -11.99
C PRO A 8 8.50 1.83 -11.45
N ARG A 9 9.56 2.12 -12.22
CA ARG A 9 10.96 1.75 -11.88
C ARG A 9 11.43 2.13 -10.45
N ARG A 10 10.83 3.19 -9.88
CA ARG A 10 11.14 3.69 -8.52
C ARG A 10 10.35 2.99 -7.42
N ALA A 11 9.35 2.19 -7.77
CA ALA A 11 8.65 1.34 -6.82
C ALA A 11 9.57 0.24 -6.31
N ARG A 12 9.35 -0.15 -5.06
CA ARG A 12 10.02 -1.28 -4.42
C ARG A 12 8.96 -2.14 -3.78
N GLU A 13 9.00 -3.43 -4.05
CA GLU A 13 8.18 -4.40 -3.34
C GLU A 13 8.61 -4.46 -1.88
N LEU A 14 7.68 -4.69 -0.97
CA LEU A 14 7.96 -4.89 0.44
C LEU A 14 8.27 -6.36 0.68
N ASP A 15 9.43 -6.65 1.27
CA ASP A 15 9.92 -8.04 1.45
C ASP A 15 8.94 -8.92 2.25
N SER A 16 8.19 -8.33 3.16
CA SER A 16 7.22 -9.03 4.02
C SER A 16 5.82 -9.15 3.40
N HIS A 17 5.55 -8.50 2.26
CA HIS A 17 4.23 -8.45 1.64
C HIS A 17 4.31 -8.49 0.11
N LEU A 18 4.14 -9.69 -0.47
CA LEU A 18 4.11 -9.86 -1.92
C LEU A 18 2.99 -9.01 -2.54
N SER A 19 3.25 -8.48 -3.75
CA SER A 19 2.34 -7.62 -4.49
C SER A 19 2.03 -6.26 -3.82
N VAL A 20 2.70 -5.93 -2.70
CA VAL A 20 2.63 -4.61 -2.07
C VAL A 20 3.91 -3.84 -2.36
N TYR A 21 3.73 -2.65 -2.94
CA TYR A 21 4.81 -1.79 -3.38
C TYR A 21 4.81 -0.49 -2.59
N ARG A 22 6.00 0.06 -2.38
CA ARG A 22 6.19 1.43 -1.89
C ARG A 22 6.76 2.32 -2.98
N LEU A 23 6.30 3.58 -3.01
CA LEU A 23 6.81 4.61 -3.90
C LEU A 23 6.96 5.94 -3.15
N TRP A 24 7.98 6.72 -3.49
CA TRP A 24 8.14 8.08 -2.98
C TRP A 24 7.26 9.06 -3.75
N LEU A 25 6.54 9.89 -3.01
CA LEU A 25 5.77 11.02 -3.52
C LEU A 25 6.43 12.32 -3.03
N ALA A 26 6.83 13.18 -3.97
CA ALA A 26 7.32 14.54 -3.69
C ALA A 26 8.29 14.65 -2.48
N SER A 27 9.32 13.79 -2.45
CA SER A 27 10.44 13.75 -1.49
C SER A 27 10.12 13.46 -0.02
N ARG A 28 8.96 13.84 0.50
CA ARG A 28 8.61 13.69 1.93
C ARG A 28 7.51 12.67 2.20
N TRP A 29 6.76 12.28 1.17
CA TRP A 29 5.66 11.33 1.31
C TRP A 29 6.07 9.97 0.75
N ARG A 30 5.51 8.91 1.34
CA ARG A 30 5.52 7.55 0.81
C ARG A 30 4.11 7.08 0.62
N VAL A 31 3.89 6.36 -0.47
CA VAL A 31 2.67 5.60 -0.70
C VAL A 31 3.00 4.13 -0.65
N ALA A 32 2.23 3.35 0.11
CA ALA A 32 2.16 1.91 -0.02
C ALA A 32 0.89 1.55 -0.78
N TYR A 33 1.00 0.66 -1.75
CA TYR A 33 -0.11 0.27 -2.60
C TYR A 33 0.02 -1.19 -3.02
N HIS A 34 -1.13 -1.85 -3.17
CA HIS A 34 -1.23 -3.20 -3.69
C HIS A 34 -1.54 -3.16 -5.18
N VAL A 35 -0.94 -4.06 -5.95
CA VAL A 35 -1.24 -4.27 -7.37
C VAL A 35 -1.91 -5.61 -7.54
N ASP A 36 -3.16 -5.58 -7.98
CA ASP A 36 -3.93 -6.74 -8.39
C ASP A 36 -3.90 -6.82 -9.93
N ASP A 37 -3.06 -7.70 -10.46
CA ASP A 37 -2.91 -7.88 -11.91
C ASP A 37 -4.14 -8.52 -12.54
N GLU A 38 -4.80 -9.44 -11.84
CA GLU A 38 -5.96 -10.17 -12.35
C GLU A 38 -7.11 -9.21 -12.64
N ARG A 39 -7.36 -8.28 -11.72
CA ARG A 39 -8.43 -7.28 -11.82
C ARG A 39 -7.95 -5.96 -12.43
N ARG A 40 -6.67 -5.87 -12.82
CA ARG A 40 -5.99 -4.65 -13.30
C ARG A 40 -6.26 -3.45 -12.38
N ARG A 41 -6.15 -3.66 -11.07
CA ARG A 41 -6.50 -2.68 -10.04
C ARG A 41 -5.28 -2.32 -9.20
N VAL A 42 -5.16 -1.02 -8.90
CA VAL A 42 -4.20 -0.51 -7.91
C VAL A 42 -4.99 -0.03 -6.70
N VAL A 43 -4.65 -0.55 -5.52
CA VAL A 43 -5.27 -0.17 -4.25
C VAL A 43 -4.26 0.59 -3.42
N ILE A 44 -4.53 1.86 -3.14
CA ILE A 44 -3.69 2.65 -2.23
C ILE A 44 -4.00 2.23 -0.80
N LEU A 45 -2.99 1.69 -0.10
CA LEU A 45 -3.13 1.21 1.26
C LEU A 45 -2.87 2.33 2.26
N CYS A 46 -1.80 3.10 2.03
CA CYS A 46 -1.49 4.25 2.87
C CYS A 46 -0.70 5.31 2.13
N VAL A 47 -0.88 6.56 2.53
CA VAL A 47 -0.01 7.68 2.20
C VAL A 47 0.43 8.31 3.51
N ARG A 48 1.74 8.36 3.76
CA ARG A 48 2.34 8.83 5.02
C ARG A 48 3.59 9.64 4.75
N GLU A 49 3.92 10.56 5.65
CA GLU A 49 5.23 11.22 5.62
C GLU A 49 6.33 10.24 6.02
N LYS A 50 7.53 10.42 5.47
CA LYS A 50 8.69 9.54 5.72
C LYS A 50 8.97 9.33 7.22
N ALA A 51 8.71 10.35 8.04
CA ALA A 51 8.95 10.32 9.49
C ALA A 51 8.01 9.34 10.22
N ASP A 52 6.82 9.07 9.67
CA ASP A 52 5.74 8.31 10.34
C ASP A 52 5.50 6.93 9.71
N VAL A 53 6.45 6.44 8.89
CA VAL A 53 6.28 5.20 8.15
C VAL A 53 6.63 3.99 9.03
N LEU A 54 5.59 3.32 9.53
CA LEU A 54 5.63 1.97 10.10
C LEU A 54 4.85 1.04 9.17
N TYR A 55 5.50 -0.02 8.69
CA TYR A 55 4.91 -0.99 7.76
C TYR A 55 4.33 -2.23 8.46
N ASP A 56 4.55 -2.35 9.77
CA ASP A 56 4.16 -3.51 10.59
C ASP A 56 2.64 -3.71 10.66
N ASN A 57 1.88 -2.65 10.36
CA ASN A 57 0.43 -2.64 10.38
C ASN A 57 -0.20 -2.82 8.99
N LEU A 58 0.59 -3.14 7.96
CA LEU A 58 0.01 -3.47 6.66
C LEU A 58 -0.72 -4.82 6.79
N PRO A 59 -2.01 -4.88 6.40
CA PRO A 59 -2.78 -6.11 6.50
C PRO A 59 -2.08 -7.23 5.72
N SER A 60 -1.97 -8.40 6.37
CA SER A 60 -1.56 -9.66 5.78
C SER A 60 -2.56 -10.04 4.68
N TRP A 61 -2.24 -9.72 3.43
CA TRP A 61 -3.12 -9.76 2.25
C TRP A 61 -3.41 -11.16 1.69
N ALA A 62 -3.12 -12.22 2.45
CA ALA A 62 -3.17 -13.61 1.98
C ALA A 62 -4.58 -14.19 1.77
N SER A 63 -5.68 -13.52 2.17
CA SER A 63 -7.02 -14.11 2.04
C SER A 63 -8.15 -13.25 1.44
N GLU A 64 -8.32 -11.96 1.70
CA GLU A 64 -9.66 -11.36 1.49
C GLU A 64 -9.67 -10.00 0.77
N SER A 65 -9.97 -10.05 -0.53
CA SER A 65 -10.16 -8.91 -1.42
C SER A 65 -11.38 -8.02 -1.09
N GLU A 66 -12.28 -8.47 -0.21
CA GLU A 66 -13.55 -7.80 0.12
C GLU A 66 -13.44 -6.95 1.40
N GLU A 67 -12.69 -7.45 2.39
CA GLU A 67 -12.40 -6.74 3.65
C GLU A 67 -11.53 -5.49 3.41
N MET A 68 -10.70 -5.52 2.36
CA MET A 68 -9.86 -4.39 1.94
C MET A 68 -10.63 -3.17 1.46
N ALA A 69 -11.82 -3.35 0.88
CA ALA A 69 -12.68 -2.21 0.53
C ALA A 69 -13.20 -1.51 1.81
N GLN A 70 -13.45 -2.26 2.88
CA GLN A 70 -13.99 -1.75 4.14
C GLN A 70 -12.93 -1.06 5.00
N ILE A 71 -11.67 -1.54 4.99
CA ILE A 71 -10.57 -0.88 5.71
C ILE A 71 -10.17 0.44 5.05
N ALA A 72 -10.07 0.48 3.71
CA ALA A 72 -9.82 1.71 2.97
C ALA A 72 -10.95 2.75 3.15
N ALA A 73 -12.21 2.30 3.21
CA ALA A 73 -13.38 3.16 3.47
C ALA A 73 -13.37 3.80 4.87
N ARG A 74 -12.65 3.22 5.84
CA ARG A 74 -12.54 3.74 7.21
C ARG A 74 -11.37 4.70 7.42
N GLY A 75 -10.50 4.92 6.42
CA GLY A 75 -9.33 5.80 6.53
C GLY A 75 -8.29 5.37 7.57
N ALA A 76 -8.47 4.18 8.16
CA ALA A 76 -7.62 3.65 9.21
C ALA A 76 -6.54 2.76 8.61
N CYS A 77 -5.33 3.30 8.51
CA CYS A 77 -4.17 2.41 8.62
C CYS A 77 -4.18 1.92 10.08
N PRO A 78 -4.10 0.61 10.37
CA PRO A 78 -4.06 0.16 11.75
C PRO A 78 -2.89 0.86 12.43
N ALA A 79 -3.16 1.58 13.52
CA ALA A 79 -2.12 2.00 14.44
C ALA A 79 -2.05 0.88 15.47
N SER A 80 -0.92 0.15 15.53
CA SER A 80 -0.68 -0.75 16.65
C SER A 80 -0.63 0.08 17.92
N GLU A 81 -1.53 -0.22 18.85
CA GLU A 81 -1.34 0.08 20.25
C GLU A 81 -0.08 -0.67 20.77
N ARG A 82 0.47 -0.12 21.84
CA ARG A 82 1.82 -0.31 22.38
C ARG A 82 2.20 -1.75 22.73
#